data_AF-A0A847YAH1-F1
#
_entry.id   AF-A0A847YAH1-F1
#
_cell.length_a   1.000
_cell.length_b   1.000
_cell.length_c   1.000
_cell.angle_alpha   90.00
_cell.angle_beta   90.00
_cell.angle_gamma   90.00
#
_symmetry.space_group_name_H-M   'P 1'
#
loop_
_entity.id
_entity.type
_entity.pdbx_description
1 polymer ?
#
loop_
_entity_poly.entity_id
_entity_poly.type
_entity_poly.pdbx_seq_one_letter_code
_entity_poly.pdbx_strand_id
1 'polypeptide(L)'
;MEEVYEMLELGEIEAAEDELRWLLQDCPELLEAHRLLGHLALESARWDLARAHLGYAYESVLTALGKDFRGILPYARPANRPFHEAGHDLVQCLLFLGERSLAQEAANQLRRLDPADPLGTAALLKTLPVAVMGDGGAGDALEKPTTHPPQAQVPPPPAIGSDQGLESSGERGPTDDGNRSPEKS
;
A
#
# COMPACT_ATOMS: atom_id res chain seq x y z
N MET A 1 -11.11 -11.58 -8.33
CA MET A 1 -12.07 -10.70 -7.62
C MET A 1 -13.38 -11.41 -7.33
N GLU A 2 -14.08 -11.99 -8.30
CA GLU A 2 -15.34 -12.74 -8.04
C GLU A 2 -15.15 -13.83 -6.98
N GLU A 3 -14.13 -14.67 -7.12
CA GLU A 3 -13.76 -15.70 -6.14
C GLU A 3 -13.47 -15.15 -4.73
N VAL A 4 -12.77 -14.00 -4.64
CA VAL A 4 -12.54 -13.30 -3.36
C VAL A 4 -13.88 -12.92 -2.72
N TYR A 5 -14.82 -12.40 -3.49
CA TYR A 5 -16.14 -12.04 -2.97
C TYR A 5 -16.93 -13.25 -2.48
N GLU A 6 -16.88 -14.37 -3.19
CA GLU A 6 -17.49 -15.64 -2.75
C GLU A 6 -16.87 -16.12 -1.43
N MET A 7 -15.54 -16.08 -1.29
CA MET A 7 -14.85 -16.43 -0.04
C MET A 7 -15.30 -15.52 1.13
N LEU A 8 -15.41 -14.21 0.89
CA LEU A 8 -15.87 -13.26 1.89
C LEU A 8 -17.34 -13.50 2.31
N GLU A 9 -18.21 -13.82 1.35
CA GLU A 9 -19.61 -14.18 1.63
C GLU A 9 -19.74 -15.46 2.46
N LEU A 10 -18.82 -16.42 2.27
CA LEU A 10 -18.74 -17.65 3.05
C LEU A 10 -18.01 -17.48 4.40
N GLY A 11 -17.44 -16.31 4.67
CA GLY A 11 -16.67 -16.03 5.88
C GLY A 11 -15.26 -16.64 5.88
N GLU A 12 -14.75 -17.04 4.72
CA GLU A 12 -13.41 -17.61 4.53
C GLU A 12 -12.35 -16.50 4.48
N ILE A 13 -12.23 -15.73 5.57
CA ILE A 13 -11.43 -14.50 5.62
C ILE A 13 -9.94 -14.76 5.32
N GLU A 14 -9.35 -15.82 5.89
CA GLU A 14 -7.94 -16.15 5.67
C GLU A 14 -7.66 -16.51 4.20
N ALA A 15 -8.55 -17.30 3.58
CA ALA A 15 -8.44 -17.66 2.17
C ALA A 15 -8.59 -16.43 1.26
N ALA A 16 -9.55 -15.55 1.57
CA ALA A 16 -9.72 -14.29 0.85
C ALA A 16 -8.48 -13.39 0.95
N GLU A 17 -7.84 -13.29 2.12
CA GLU A 17 -6.59 -12.53 2.28
C GLU A 17 -5.45 -13.11 1.45
N ASP A 18 -5.30 -14.43 1.42
CA ASP A 18 -4.25 -15.10 0.64
C ASP A 18 -4.48 -14.94 -0.86
N GLU A 19 -5.72 -15.08 -1.32
CA GLU A 19 -6.10 -14.86 -2.72
C GLU A 19 -5.87 -13.38 -3.12
N LEU A 20 -6.23 -12.43 -2.25
CA LEU A 20 -5.95 -11.01 -2.48
C LEU A 20 -4.45 -10.72 -2.60
N ARG A 21 -3.62 -11.34 -1.75
CA ARG A 21 -2.15 -11.22 -1.84
C ARG A 21 -1.64 -11.82 -3.13
N TRP A 22 -2.19 -12.96 -3.55
CA TRP A 22 -1.84 -13.60 -4.81
C TRP A 22 -2.17 -12.70 -6.01
N LEU A 23 -3.37 -12.10 -6.05
CA LEU A 23 -3.75 -11.14 -7.09
C LEU A 23 -2.80 -9.93 -7.17
N LEU A 24 -2.32 -9.44 -6.03
CA LEU A 24 -1.38 -8.32 -5.97
C LEU A 24 0.04 -8.68 -6.44
N GLN A 25 0.41 -9.95 -6.52
CA GLN A 25 1.68 -10.37 -7.12
C GLN A 25 1.69 -10.09 -8.62
N ASP A 26 0.56 -10.32 -9.30
CA ASP A 26 0.41 -10.11 -10.73
C ASP A 26 -0.01 -8.66 -11.07
N CYS A 27 -0.85 -8.05 -10.23
CA CYS A 27 -1.32 -6.68 -10.42
C CYS A 27 -1.19 -5.84 -9.15
N PRO A 28 0.00 -5.26 -8.88
CA PRO A 28 0.25 -4.47 -7.67
C PRO A 28 -0.64 -3.21 -7.55
N GLU A 29 -1.15 -2.68 -8.67
CA GLU A 29 -1.98 -1.48 -8.69
C GLU A 29 -3.49 -1.79 -8.62
N LEU A 30 -3.88 -3.04 -8.34
CA LEU A 30 -5.28 -3.43 -8.22
C LEU A 30 -5.92 -2.81 -6.96
N LEU A 31 -6.49 -1.62 -7.13
CA LEU A 31 -7.05 -0.79 -6.05
C LEU A 31 -8.06 -1.53 -5.18
N GLU A 32 -8.92 -2.35 -5.81
CA GLU A 32 -9.95 -3.10 -5.13
C GLU A 32 -9.36 -4.14 -4.16
N ALA A 33 -8.25 -4.77 -4.55
CA ALA A 33 -7.58 -5.73 -3.68
C ALA A 33 -6.91 -5.05 -2.47
N HIS A 34 -6.26 -3.90 -2.69
CA HIS A 34 -5.74 -3.08 -1.58
C HIS A 34 -6.87 -2.58 -0.66
N ARG A 35 -8.01 -2.16 -1.22
CA ARG A 35 -9.18 -1.72 -0.43
C ARG A 35 -9.73 -2.85 0.44
N LEU A 36 -9.85 -4.07 -0.09
CA LEU A 36 -10.34 -5.22 0.68
C LEU A 36 -9.33 -5.66 1.76
N LEU A 37 -8.04 -5.82 1.43
CA LEU A 37 -7.01 -6.16 2.44
C LEU A 37 -6.93 -5.11 3.55
N GLY A 38 -7.00 -3.84 3.18
CA GLY A 38 -7.02 -2.73 4.13
C GLY A 38 -8.23 -2.74 5.05
N HIS A 39 -9.41 -3.04 4.51
CA HIS A 39 -10.65 -3.17 5.27
C HIS A 39 -10.61 -4.35 6.24
N LEU A 40 -10.19 -5.53 5.80
CA LEU A 40 -10.06 -6.72 6.66
C LEU A 40 -9.04 -6.49 7.79
N ALA A 41 -7.94 -5.79 7.49
CA ALA A 41 -6.98 -5.36 8.50
C ALA A 41 -7.59 -4.37 9.50
N LEU A 42 -8.42 -3.44 9.05
CA LEU A 42 -9.15 -2.50 9.90
C LEU A 42 -10.11 -3.22 10.84
N GLU A 43 -10.94 -4.14 10.33
CA GLU A 43 -11.87 -4.93 11.15
C GLU A 43 -11.16 -5.79 12.19
N SER A 44 -9.95 -6.26 11.87
CA SER A 44 -9.09 -7.06 12.75
C SER A 44 -8.19 -6.22 13.68
N ALA A 45 -8.39 -4.90 13.76
CA ALA A 45 -7.56 -3.98 14.54
C ALA A 45 -6.05 -4.01 14.22
N ARG A 46 -5.67 -4.44 13.01
CA ARG A 46 -4.29 -4.39 12.49
C ARG A 46 -4.05 -3.03 11.82
N TRP A 47 -4.06 -1.97 12.63
CA TRP A 47 -4.10 -0.58 12.15
C TRP A 47 -2.96 -0.20 11.20
N ASP A 48 -1.73 -0.63 11.49
CA ASP A 48 -0.58 -0.33 10.63
C ASP A 48 -0.72 -0.96 9.24
N LEU A 49 -1.20 -2.21 9.19
CA LEU A 49 -1.44 -2.91 7.94
C LEU A 49 -2.62 -2.31 7.17
N ALA A 50 -3.69 -1.96 7.88
CA ALA A 50 -4.83 -1.25 7.30
C ALA A 50 -4.37 0.07 6.66
N ARG A 51 -3.60 0.88 7.41
CA ARG A 51 -3.03 2.14 6.91
C ARG A 51 -2.18 1.92 5.67
N ALA A 52 -1.35 0.88 5.63
CA ALA A 52 -0.49 0.59 4.50
C ALA A 52 -1.30 0.29 3.23
N HIS A 53 -2.26 -0.63 3.27
CA HIS A 53 -3.07 -0.98 2.10
C HIS A 53 -4.03 0.13 1.67
N LEU A 54 -4.76 0.74 2.62
CA LEU A 54 -5.71 1.81 2.34
C LEU A 54 -5.00 3.07 1.83
N GLY A 55 -3.88 3.43 2.45
CA GLY A 55 -3.02 4.52 2.03
C GLY A 55 -2.48 4.30 0.62
N TYR A 56 -2.02 3.09 0.29
CA TYR A 56 -1.54 2.77 -1.06
C TYR A 56 -2.64 2.93 -2.12
N ALA A 57 -3.84 2.39 -1.89
CA ALA A 57 -4.96 2.54 -2.82
C ALA A 57 -5.35 4.03 -3.01
N TYR A 58 -5.39 4.78 -1.92
CA TYR A 58 -5.72 6.19 -1.92
C TYR A 58 -4.69 7.05 -2.67
N GLU A 59 -3.41 6.91 -2.31
CA GLU A 59 -2.31 7.70 -2.90
C GLU A 59 -2.04 7.35 -4.36
N SER A 60 -2.26 6.09 -4.77
CA SER A 60 -2.12 5.68 -6.17
C SER A 60 -3.05 6.46 -7.10
N VAL A 61 -4.31 6.65 -6.69
CA VAL A 61 -5.28 7.43 -7.46
C VAL A 61 -4.95 8.91 -7.44
N LEU A 62 -4.57 9.47 -6.28
CA LEU A 62 -4.18 10.88 -6.21
C LEU A 62 -2.97 11.18 -7.10
N THR A 63 -2.01 10.27 -7.13
CA THR A 63 -0.84 10.33 -8.00
C THR A 63 -1.25 10.29 -9.47
N ALA A 64 -2.15 9.37 -9.85
CA ALA A 64 -2.65 9.24 -11.22
C ALA A 64 -3.46 10.46 -11.69
N LEU A 65 -4.25 11.08 -10.82
CA LEU A 65 -4.97 12.32 -11.13
C LEU A 65 -4.00 13.49 -11.37
N GLY A 66 -2.91 13.54 -10.60
CA GLY A 66 -1.93 14.62 -10.63
C GLY A 66 -2.40 15.88 -9.89
N LYS A 67 -1.42 16.71 -9.50
CA LYS A 67 -1.62 17.94 -8.69
C LYS A 67 -2.53 19.01 -9.34
N ASP A 68 -2.64 18.98 -10.66
CA ASP A 68 -3.37 19.98 -11.44
C ASP A 68 -4.81 19.54 -11.75
N PHE A 69 -5.24 18.36 -11.29
CA PHE A 69 -6.61 17.90 -11.48
C PHE A 69 -7.61 18.82 -10.75
N ARG A 70 -8.51 19.43 -11.53
CA ARG A 70 -9.60 20.30 -11.05
C ARG A 70 -11.00 19.70 -11.22
N GLY A 71 -11.08 18.47 -11.71
CA GLY A 71 -12.35 17.77 -11.92
C GLY A 71 -12.94 17.15 -10.66
N ILE A 72 -14.04 16.43 -10.85
CA ILE A 72 -14.69 15.59 -9.84
C ILE A 72 -14.48 14.11 -10.20
N LEU A 73 -14.48 13.25 -9.19
CA LEU A 73 -14.40 11.80 -9.30
C LEU A 73 -15.59 11.21 -8.52
N PRO A 74 -16.81 11.13 -9.08
CA PRO A 74 -17.99 10.74 -8.31
C PRO A 74 -17.98 9.27 -7.89
N TYR A 75 -18.34 8.96 -6.65
CA TYR A 75 -18.49 7.59 -6.10
C TYR A 75 -19.53 6.76 -6.86
N ALA A 76 -20.58 7.42 -7.40
CA ALA A 76 -21.64 6.75 -8.15
C ALA A 76 -21.12 5.99 -9.39
N ARG A 77 -19.91 6.29 -9.87
CA ARG A 77 -19.25 5.55 -10.95
C ARG A 77 -18.56 4.30 -10.36
N PRO A 78 -18.91 3.07 -10.80
CA PRO A 78 -18.35 1.84 -10.25
C PRO A 78 -16.82 1.82 -10.19
N ALA A 79 -16.14 2.29 -11.24
CA ALA A 79 -14.68 2.33 -11.30
C ALA A 79 -14.02 3.23 -10.24
N ASN A 80 -14.77 4.17 -9.65
CA ASN A 80 -14.26 5.09 -8.63
C ASN A 80 -14.51 4.58 -7.21
N ARG A 81 -15.35 3.55 -7.04
CA ARG A 81 -15.76 3.09 -5.71
C ARG A 81 -14.59 2.60 -4.86
N PRO A 82 -13.65 1.77 -5.38
CA PRO A 82 -12.52 1.31 -4.57
C PRO A 82 -11.70 2.45 -3.97
N PHE A 83 -11.51 3.55 -4.71
CA PHE A 83 -10.81 4.73 -4.21
C PHE A 83 -11.53 5.40 -3.04
N HIS A 84 -12.83 5.66 -3.18
CA HIS A 84 -13.61 6.34 -2.14
C HIS A 84 -13.78 5.47 -0.91
N GLU A 85 -14.02 4.18 -1.08
CA GLU A 85 -14.14 3.22 0.03
C GLU A 85 -12.80 3.09 0.76
N ALA A 86 -11.68 2.95 0.03
CA ALA A 86 -10.35 2.94 0.64
C ALA A 86 -10.05 4.24 1.39
N GLY A 87 -10.40 5.39 0.81
CA GLY A 87 -10.24 6.69 1.45
C GLY A 87 -11.10 6.86 2.69
N HIS A 88 -12.36 6.41 2.67
CA HIS A 88 -13.24 6.42 3.84
C HIS A 88 -12.65 5.59 4.98
N ASP A 89 -12.26 4.36 4.69
CA ASP A 89 -11.68 3.45 5.68
C ASP A 89 -10.31 3.96 6.17
N LEU A 90 -9.55 4.64 5.31
CA LEU A 90 -8.31 5.31 5.70
C LEU A 90 -8.57 6.42 6.71
N VAL A 91 -9.60 7.25 6.50
CA VAL A 91 -9.99 8.29 7.48
C VAL A 91 -10.32 7.64 8.83
N GLN A 92 -11.06 6.53 8.83
CA GLN A 92 -11.36 5.77 10.04
C GLN A 92 -10.08 5.24 10.71
N CYS A 93 -9.20 4.61 9.95
CA CYS A 93 -7.91 4.10 10.41
C CYS A 93 -7.05 5.20 11.07
N LEU A 94 -6.92 6.35 10.40
CA LEU A 94 -6.15 7.49 10.89
C LEU A 94 -6.73 8.07 12.18
N LEU A 95 -8.06 8.08 12.34
CA LEU A 95 -8.69 8.47 13.60
C LEU A 95 -8.33 7.49 14.74
N PHE A 96 -8.38 6.17 14.50
CA PHE A 96 -7.97 5.18 15.49
C PHE A 96 -6.49 5.29 15.88
N LEU A 97 -5.63 5.65 14.94
CA LEU A 97 -4.20 5.92 15.18
C LEU A 97 -3.92 7.28 15.85
N GLY A 98 -4.94 8.11 16.08
CA GLY A 98 -4.78 9.47 16.61
C GLY A 98 -4.22 10.49 15.60
N GLU A 99 -4.08 10.11 14.33
CA GLU A 99 -3.56 10.95 13.24
C GLU A 99 -4.64 11.90 12.66
N ARG A 100 -5.29 12.68 13.53
CA ARG A 100 -6.47 13.49 13.19
C ARG A 100 -6.23 14.51 12.07
N SER A 101 -5.03 15.10 11.96
CA SER A 101 -4.71 16.04 10.87
C SER A 101 -4.77 15.34 9.51
N LEU A 102 -4.14 14.18 9.39
CA LEU A 102 -4.13 13.40 8.16
C LEU A 102 -5.53 12.87 7.82
N ALA A 103 -6.29 12.43 8.83
CA ALA A 103 -7.69 12.05 8.64
C ALA A 103 -8.52 13.21 8.05
N GLN A 104 -8.33 14.43 8.57
CA GLN A 104 -9.01 15.62 8.11
C GLN A 104 -8.62 16.00 6.68
N GLU A 105 -7.35 15.87 6.32
CA GLU A 105 -6.84 16.09 4.96
C GLU A 105 -7.45 15.10 3.97
N ALA A 106 -7.42 13.80 4.30
CA ALA A 106 -7.98 12.75 3.44
C ALA A 106 -9.49 12.95 3.23
N ALA A 107 -10.26 13.20 4.29
CA ALA A 107 -11.70 13.46 4.19
C ALA A 107 -12.00 14.72 3.35
N ASN A 108 -11.23 15.80 3.53
CA ASN A 108 -11.41 17.01 2.73
C ASN A 108 -11.13 16.77 1.24
N GLN A 109 -10.12 15.96 0.93
CA GLN A 109 -9.78 15.61 -0.43
C GLN A 109 -10.85 14.72 -1.07
N LEU A 110 -11.39 13.73 -0.35
CA LEU A 110 -12.51 12.92 -0.83
C LEU A 110 -13.73 13.77 -1.15
N ARG A 111 -14.08 14.72 -0.26
CA ARG A 111 -15.19 15.67 -0.47
C ARG A 111 -14.94 16.65 -1.61
N ARG A 112 -13.69 17.01 -1.87
CA ARG A 112 -13.33 17.83 -3.04
C ARG A 112 -13.60 17.04 -4.33
N LEU A 113 -13.28 15.74 -4.34
CA LEU A 113 -13.45 14.87 -5.49
C LEU A 113 -14.91 14.42 -5.67
N ASP A 114 -15.66 14.22 -4.59
CA ASP A 114 -17.12 14.00 -4.62
C ASP A 114 -17.82 14.86 -3.55
N PRO A 115 -18.31 16.06 -3.92
CA PRO A 115 -18.97 16.97 -2.99
C PRO A 115 -20.26 16.43 -2.36
N ALA A 116 -20.86 15.37 -2.91
CA ALA A 116 -22.04 14.75 -2.32
C ALA A 116 -21.71 13.99 -1.02
N ASP A 117 -20.43 13.69 -0.77
CA ASP A 117 -19.94 12.92 0.38
C ASP A 117 -20.79 11.68 0.68
N PRO A 118 -21.00 10.78 -0.30
CA PRO A 118 -21.95 9.67 -0.18
C PRO A 118 -21.59 8.67 0.91
N LEU A 119 -20.31 8.62 1.31
CA LEU A 119 -19.80 7.79 2.40
C LEU A 119 -19.76 8.53 3.76
N GLY A 120 -20.15 9.81 3.82
CA GLY A 120 -20.26 10.56 5.08
C GLY A 120 -18.94 10.82 5.79
N THR A 121 -17.85 11.04 5.05
CA THR A 121 -16.49 11.26 5.60
C THR A 121 -16.43 12.50 6.51
N ALA A 122 -17.26 13.53 6.27
CA ALA A 122 -17.37 14.68 7.18
C ALA A 122 -18.01 14.32 8.53
N ALA A 123 -18.96 13.38 8.55
CA ALA A 123 -19.58 12.92 9.78
C ALA A 123 -18.60 12.06 10.58
N LEU A 124 -17.80 11.24 9.90
CA LEU A 124 -16.77 10.40 10.52
C LEU A 124 -15.78 11.21 11.36
N LEU A 125 -15.33 12.38 10.89
CA LEU A 125 -14.41 13.25 11.64
C LEU A 125 -14.96 13.79 12.97
N LYS A 126 -16.29 13.86 13.10
CA LYS A 126 -16.97 14.27 14.33
C LYS A 126 -17.08 13.13 15.33
N THR A 127 -16.89 11.89 14.89
CA THR A 127 -16.79 10.77 15.81
C THR A 127 -15.48 10.91 16.57
N LEU A 128 -15.60 10.86 17.90
CA LEU A 128 -14.45 10.59 18.74
C LEU A 128 -14.24 9.08 18.63
N PRO A 129 -13.09 8.61 18.14
CA PRO A 129 -12.74 7.22 18.38
C PRO A 129 -12.76 7.07 19.90
N VAL A 130 -13.57 6.14 20.42
CA VAL A 130 -13.45 5.70 21.80
C VAL A 130 -12.05 5.13 21.85
N ALA A 131 -11.09 5.92 22.30
CA ALA A 131 -9.77 5.45 22.61
C ALA A 131 -10.02 4.33 23.63
N VAL A 132 -9.95 3.08 23.18
CA VAL A 132 -9.62 1.98 24.07
C VAL A 132 -8.17 2.27 24.44
N MET A 133 -8.01 3.21 25.36
CA MET A 133 -6.79 3.45 26.12
C MET A 133 -6.58 2.18 26.92
N GLY A 134 -5.98 1.17 26.27
CA GLY A 134 -5.15 0.24 26.99
C GLY A 134 -3.96 1.04 27.48
N ASP A 135 -3.75 1.06 28.80
CA ASP A 135 -2.56 1.55 29.51
C ASP A 135 -1.29 0.76 29.12
N GLY A 136 -1.03 0.61 27.83
CA GLY A 136 0.00 -0.25 27.25
C GLY A 136 1.22 0.55 26.81
N GLY A 137 1.92 1.13 27.79
CA GLY A 137 3.35 1.46 27.63
C GLY A 137 3.63 2.90 27.21
N ALA A 138 4.09 3.68 28.18
CA ALA A 138 5.00 4.78 27.94
C ALA A 138 6.20 4.27 27.12
N GLY A 139 6.16 4.49 25.81
CA GLY A 139 7.34 4.63 24.99
C GLY A 139 8.02 5.93 25.41
N ASP A 140 9.06 5.74 26.19
CA ASP A 140 9.78 6.74 26.94
C ASP A 140 10.30 7.90 26.10
N ALA A 141 10.60 8.96 26.82
CA ALA A 141 11.10 10.23 26.38
C ALA A 141 12.07 10.18 25.19
N LEU A 142 11.87 11.17 24.35
CA LEU A 142 12.88 11.85 23.57
C LEU A 142 14.04 12.31 24.48
N GLU A 143 14.87 11.39 24.97
CA GLU A 143 16.20 11.72 25.51
C GLU A 143 17.19 11.79 24.36
N LYS A 144 17.86 12.94 24.25
CA LYS A 144 18.95 13.17 23.30
C LYS A 144 20.11 12.21 23.62
N PRO A 145 20.60 11.39 22.67
CA PRO A 145 21.87 10.72 22.86
C PRO A 145 23.01 11.73 22.63
N THR A 146 23.57 12.24 23.73
CA THR A 146 24.90 12.87 23.72
C THR A 146 25.87 11.92 24.41
N THR A 147 26.20 10.81 23.77
CA THR A 147 27.38 10.00 24.11
C THR A 147 27.86 9.28 22.86
N HIS A 148 29.18 9.30 22.68
CA HIS A 148 29.88 8.78 21.53
C HIS A 148 29.48 7.36 21.13
N PRO A 149 29.49 7.04 19.82
CA PRO A 149 29.40 5.65 19.39
C PRO A 149 30.63 4.87 19.89
N PRO A 150 30.47 3.63 20.39
CA PRO A 150 31.59 2.72 20.47
C PRO A 150 32.09 2.48 19.04
N GLN A 151 33.38 2.71 18.80
CA GLN A 151 34.03 2.37 17.54
C GLN A 151 33.81 0.88 17.29
N ALA A 152 33.00 0.56 16.28
CA ALA A 152 32.96 -0.77 15.70
C ALA A 152 34.38 -1.05 15.20
N GLN A 153 35.03 -2.06 15.79
CA GLN A 153 36.26 -2.61 15.23
C GLN A 153 35.92 -3.16 13.86
N VAL A 154 36.37 -2.46 12.83
CA VAL A 154 36.38 -2.96 11.46
C VAL A 154 37.33 -4.17 11.46
N PRO A 155 36.88 -5.39 11.11
CA PRO A 155 37.79 -6.50 10.96
C PRO A 155 38.81 -6.17 9.86
N PRO A 156 40.09 -6.56 10.02
CA PRO A 156 41.09 -6.29 9.00
C PRO A 156 40.68 -6.97 7.68
N PRO A 157 40.97 -6.34 6.53
CA PRO A 157 40.70 -6.95 5.24
C PRO A 157 41.46 -8.28 5.13
N PRO A 158 40.86 -9.32 4.50
CA PRO A 158 41.57 -10.56 4.25
C PRO A 158 42.82 -10.30 3.42
N ALA A 159 43.92 -10.94 3.81
CA ALA A 159 45.19 -10.85 3.09
C ALA A 159 44.98 -11.24 1.63
N ILE A 160 45.27 -10.32 0.72
CA ILE A 160 45.31 -10.55 -0.72
C ILE A 160 46.50 -11.47 -0.97
N GLY A 161 46.22 -12.76 -1.06
CA GLY A 161 47.12 -13.74 -1.64
C GLY A 161 47.15 -13.53 -3.15
N SER A 162 48.17 -12.82 -3.62
CA SER A 162 48.67 -13.01 -4.98
C SER A 162 49.10 -14.47 -5.12
N ASP A 163 48.50 -15.24 -6.03
CA ASP A 163 49.22 -15.73 -7.22
C ASP A 163 48.36 -16.65 -8.11
N GLN A 164 48.45 -16.35 -9.41
CA GLN A 164 48.47 -17.26 -10.57
C GLN A 164 47.32 -18.26 -10.86
N GLY A 165 46.64 -17.99 -11.98
CA GLY A 165 46.89 -18.74 -13.22
C GLY A 165 45.81 -19.70 -13.72
N LEU A 166 45.73 -19.79 -15.05
CA LEU A 166 45.00 -20.74 -15.93
C LEU A 166 43.56 -20.31 -16.29
N GLU A 167 43.34 -19.66 -17.44
CA GLU A 167 43.30 -20.18 -18.83
C GLU A 167 42.01 -20.93 -19.20
N SER A 168 41.59 -20.70 -20.47
CA SER A 168 40.66 -21.48 -21.30
C SER A 168 39.20 -21.01 -21.29
N SER A 169 38.71 -20.23 -22.27
CA SER A 169 38.44 -20.53 -23.70
C SER A 169 37.00 -21.00 -23.94
N GLY A 170 36.37 -20.40 -24.98
CA GLY A 170 35.19 -20.92 -25.67
C GLY A 170 33.85 -20.49 -25.07
N GLU A 171 32.81 -20.11 -25.82
CA GLU A 171 32.53 -20.18 -27.25
C GLU A 171 31.53 -19.07 -27.62
N ARG A 172 31.70 -18.51 -28.81
CA ARG A 172 30.68 -17.71 -29.50
C ARG A 172 29.76 -18.68 -30.23
N GLY A 173 28.46 -18.64 -29.91
CA GLY A 173 27.40 -19.27 -30.70
C GLY A 173 26.66 -18.23 -31.56
N PRO A 174 26.19 -18.60 -32.76
CA PRO A 174 25.86 -17.67 -33.84
C PRO A 174 24.45 -17.08 -33.79
N THR A 175 24.33 -15.97 -34.53
CA THR A 175 23.13 -15.32 -35.03
C THR A 175 22.22 -16.28 -35.79
N ASP A 176 20.91 -16.25 -35.52
CA ASP A 176 19.91 -16.83 -36.41
C ASP A 176 19.04 -15.71 -37.03
N ASP A 177 19.06 -15.72 -38.35
CA ASP A 177 18.41 -14.80 -39.27
C ASP A 177 17.02 -15.36 -39.63
N GLY A 178 16.00 -14.51 -39.49
CA GLY A 178 14.88 -14.50 -40.42
C GLY A 178 13.70 -15.42 -40.09
N ASN A 179 12.53 -14.79 -39.93
CA ASN A 179 11.41 -15.20 -40.78
C ASN A 179 10.49 -14.02 -41.10
N ARG A 180 10.29 -13.82 -42.40
CA ARG A 180 9.46 -12.82 -43.05
C ARG A 180 8.36 -13.60 -43.76
N SER A 181 7.09 -13.26 -43.55
CA SER A 181 5.98 -13.70 -44.42
C SER A 181 4.72 -12.84 -44.23
N PRO A 182 3.82 -12.82 -45.22
CA PRO A 182 3.36 -11.56 -45.81
C PRO A 182 1.89 -11.19 -45.54
N GLU A 183 1.57 -9.97 -45.97
CA GLU A 183 0.23 -9.42 -46.23
C GLU A 183 -0.73 -10.45 -46.87
N LYS A 184 -1.98 -10.43 -46.41
CA LYS A 184 -3.13 -10.87 -47.20
C LYS A 184 -4.17 -9.76 -47.22
N SER A 185 -4.71 -9.61 -48.43
CA SER A 185 -5.62 -8.60 -48.97
C SER A 185 -6.98 -8.51 -48.28
#